data_AF-A0A520A9G0-F1
#
_entry.id   AF-A0A520A9G0-F1
#
_cell.length_a   1.000
_cell.length_b   1.000
_cell.length_c   1.000
_cell.angle_alpha   90.00
_cell.angle_beta   90.00
_cell.angle_gamma   90.00
#
_symmetry.space_group_name_H-M   'P 1'
#
loop_
_entity.id
_entity.type
_entity.pdbx_description
1 polymer ?
#
loop_
_entity_poly.entity_id
_entity_poly.type
_entity_poly.pdbx_seq_one_letter_code
_entity_poly.pdbx_strand_id
1 'polypeptide(L)'
;MENYPIVLNVDKQMHHFEIGEYLNEDGQSCKVKVFQEGKLVASFQPDDHNYLHICKNPGNIDELLLHLLADQIEAHHPQGINKDLEL
;
A
#
# COMPACT_ATOMS: atom_id res chain seq x y z
N MET A 1 -4.02 13.67 8.09
CA MET A 1 -4.35 12.55 7.19
C MET A 1 -4.83 11.44 8.10
N GLU A 2 -6.05 10.95 7.87
CA GLU A 2 -6.60 9.81 8.62
C GLU A 2 -6.11 8.52 7.97
N ASN A 3 -5.68 7.55 8.78
CA ASN A 3 -5.35 6.23 8.26
C ASN A 3 -6.65 5.48 7.95
N TYR A 4 -6.64 4.61 6.93
CA TYR A 4 -7.77 3.72 6.64
C TYR A 4 -7.38 2.25 6.81
N PRO A 5 -8.31 1.39 7.23
CA PRO A 5 -8.04 -0.03 7.40
C PRO A 5 -8.11 -0.78 6.08
N ILE A 6 -7.20 -1.72 5.87
CA ILE A 6 -7.30 -2.78 4.86
C ILE A 6 -7.29 -4.12 5.58
N VAL A 7 -8.19 -5.02 5.19
CA VAL A 7 -8.25 -6.37 5.72
C VAL A 7 -8.08 -7.36 4.57
N LEU A 8 -7.07 -8.21 4.66
CA LEU A 8 -6.79 -9.26 3.69
C LEU A 8 -7.05 -10.64 4.30
N ASN A 9 -7.65 -11.53 3.52
CA ASN A 9 -7.81 -12.94 3.88
C ASN A 9 -6.96 -13.79 2.95
N VAL A 10 -5.84 -14.30 3.47
CA VAL A 10 -4.90 -15.16 2.74
C VAL A 10 -4.69 -16.42 3.56
N ASP A 11 -4.77 -17.59 2.93
CA ASP A 11 -4.60 -18.89 3.59
C ASP A 11 -5.43 -19.09 4.87
N LYS A 12 -6.66 -18.55 4.87
CA LYS A 12 -7.60 -18.57 6.01
C LYS A 12 -7.12 -17.76 7.24
N GLN A 13 -6.11 -16.91 7.07
CA GLN A 13 -5.65 -15.96 8.06
C GLN A 13 -6.13 -14.55 7.69
N MET A 14 -6.66 -13.85 8.69
CA MET A 14 -7.10 -12.47 8.56
C MET A 14 -5.95 -11.54 8.95
N HIS A 15 -5.49 -10.74 8.01
CA HIS A 15 -4.45 -9.75 8.21
C HIS A 15 -5.09 -8.36 8.25
N HIS A 16 -4.89 -7.66 9.36
CA HIS A 16 -5.42 -6.31 9.58
C HIS A 16 -4.29 -5.29 9.44
N PHE A 17 -4.46 -4.38 8.50
CA PHE A 17 -3.50 -3.32 8.21
C PHE A 17 -4.15 -1.95 8.34
N GLU A 18 -3.36 -0.96 8.71
CA GLU A 18 -3.72 0.45 8.67
C GLU A 18 -2.81 1.15 7.66
N ILE A 19 -3.40 1.88 6.73
CA ILE A 19 -2.69 2.56 5.67
C ILE A 19 -2.65 4.05 5.97
N GLY A 20 -1.45 4.61 6.03
CA GLY A 20 -1.22 6.04 6.17
C GLY A 20 -0.55 6.58 4.91
N GLU A 21 -1.18 7.55 4.28
CA GLU A 21 -0.60 8.28 3.16
C GLU A 21 0.00 9.58 3.64
N TYR A 22 1.13 9.96 3.05
CA TYR A 22 1.88 11.15 3.43
C TYR A 22 2.29 11.92 2.17
N LEU A 23 1.84 13.17 2.09
CA LEU A 23 2.27 14.14 1.08
C LEU A 23 3.65 14.67 1.49
N ASN A 24 4.70 13.91 1.21
CA ASN A 24 6.06 14.41 1.44
C ASN A 24 6.46 15.34 0.29
N GLU A 25 6.73 16.62 0.61
CA GLU A 25 7.18 17.66 -0.33
C GLU A 25 8.63 17.41 -0.85
N ASP A 26 9.39 16.55 -0.18
CA ASP A 26 10.84 16.38 -0.41
C ASP A 26 11.23 15.20 -1.33
N GLY A 27 10.26 14.54 -1.97
CA GLY A 27 10.52 13.54 -3.03
C GLY A 27 11.31 12.28 -2.63
N GLN A 28 11.68 12.08 -1.36
CA GLN A 28 12.65 11.03 -0.97
C GLN A 28 12.19 10.01 0.08
N SER A 29 10.93 9.96 0.50
CA SER A 29 10.54 8.89 1.44
C SER A 29 9.14 8.37 1.18
N CYS A 30 9.06 7.04 1.09
CA CYS A 30 7.89 6.20 0.87
C CYS A 30 6.57 6.90 1.24
N LYS A 31 5.76 7.22 0.23
CA LYS A 31 4.54 8.02 0.36
C LYS A 31 3.42 7.28 1.10
N VAL A 32 3.41 5.96 0.99
CA VAL A 32 2.41 5.11 1.64
C VAL A 32 3.09 4.28 2.71
N LYS A 33 2.53 4.26 3.91
CA LYS A 33 3.01 3.45 5.04
C LYS A 33 1.92 2.47 5.45
N VAL A 34 2.33 1.24 5.69
CA VAL A 34 1.45 0.17 6.13
C VAL A 34 1.84 -0.21 7.55
N PHE A 35 0.85 -0.17 8.43
CA PHE A 35 0.99 -0.51 9.83
C PHE A 35 0.19 -1.77 10.14
N GLN A 36 0.70 -2.57 11.07
CA GLN A 36 -0.01 -3.68 11.69
C GLN A 36 0.18 -3.56 13.19
N GLU A 37 -0.91 -3.56 13.95
CA GLU A 37 -0.89 -3.32 15.41
C GLU A 37 -0.12 -2.03 15.80
N GLY A 38 -0.29 -0.97 15.00
CA GLY A 38 0.39 0.33 15.18
C GLY A 38 1.88 0.36 14.83
N LYS A 39 2.47 -0.75 14.34
CA LYS A 39 3.88 -0.83 13.93
C LYS A 39 4.03 -0.77 12.42
N LEU A 40 5.01 0.00 11.94
CA LEU A 40 5.34 0.06 10.51
C LEU A 40 5.86 -1.31 10.04
N VAL A 41 5.13 -1.97 9.14
CA VAL A 41 5.49 -3.29 8.60
C VAL A 41 5.91 -3.23 7.14
N ALA A 42 5.34 -2.30 6.37
CA ALA A 42 5.73 -2.07 4.98
C ALA A 42 5.53 -0.60 4.60
N SER A 43 6.10 -0.21 3.47
CA SER A 43 5.86 1.10 2.86
C SER A 43 6.04 1.03 1.36
N PHE A 44 5.27 1.84 0.65
CA PHE A 44 5.27 1.90 -0.81
C PHE A 44 5.59 3.30 -1.31
N GLN A 45 6.08 3.36 -2.54
CA GLN A 45 6.24 4.60 -3.29
C GLN A 45 5.72 4.39 -4.72
N PRO A 46 5.04 5.38 -5.30
CA PRO A 46 4.69 5.33 -6.70
C PRO A 46 5.96 5.40 -7.57
N ASP A 47 5.98 4.67 -8.68
CA ASP A 47 6.93 4.89 -9.76
C ASP A 47 6.49 6.05 -10.69
N ASP A 48 7.23 6.23 -11.79
CA ASP A 48 6.95 7.26 -12.79
C ASP A 48 5.58 7.08 -13.49
N HIS A 49 4.95 5.90 -13.37
CA HIS A 49 3.64 5.58 -13.91
C HIS A 49 2.54 5.56 -12.84
N ASN A 50 2.85 5.98 -11.61
CA ASN A 50 1.99 5.95 -10.42
C ASN A 50 1.62 4.56 -9.89
N TYR A 51 2.35 3.50 -10.27
CA TYR A 51 2.18 2.18 -9.65
C TYR A 51 2.99 2.09 -8.36
N LEU A 52 2.41 1.47 -7.33
CA LEU A 52 3.03 1.33 -6.02
C LEU A 52 4.06 0.20 -6.02
N HIS A 53 5.31 0.58 -5.75
CA HIS A 53 6.41 -0.35 -5.52
C HIS A 53 6.81 -0.38 -4.06
N ILE A 54 7.29 -1.54 -3.60
CA ILE A 54 7.79 -1.72 -2.24
C ILE A 54 9.01 -0.80 -2.04
N CYS A 55 8.88 0.10 -1.06
CA CYS A 55 9.94 1.01 -0.66
C CYS A 55 10.72 0.46 0.55
N LYS A 56 10.00 -0.08 1.56
CA LYS A 56 10.60 -0.79 2.70
C LYS A 56 9.68 -1.92 3.18
N ASN A 57 10.28 -3.00 3.67
CA ASN A 57 9.57 -4.14 4.26
C ASN A 57 10.20 -4.56 5.61
N PRO A 58 10.19 -3.69 6.65
CA PRO A 58 10.76 -4.03 7.96
C PRO A 58 9.99 -5.14 8.70
N GLY A 59 8.73 -5.38 8.34
CA GLY A 59 7.90 -6.43 8.91
C GLY A 59 8.17 -7.82 8.32
N ASN A 60 9.03 -7.93 7.30
CA ASN A 60 9.24 -9.15 6.51
C ASN A 60 7.90 -9.74 6.03
N ILE A 61 6.99 -8.88 5.59
CA ILE A 61 5.71 -9.28 5.02
C ILE A 61 5.99 -10.10 3.75
N ASP A 62 5.24 -11.19 3.59
CA ASP A 62 5.33 -12.06 2.44
C ASP A 62 5.03 -11.29 1.14
N GLU A 63 5.69 -11.69 0.05
CA GLU A 63 5.60 -11.01 -1.24
C GLU A 63 4.15 -10.99 -1.78
N LEU A 64 3.39 -12.09 -1.62
CA LEU A 64 2.00 -12.15 -2.03
C LEU A 64 1.15 -11.11 -1.29
N LEU A 65 1.35 -10.98 0.03
CA LEU A 65 0.64 -9.99 0.83
C LEU A 65 1.01 -8.56 0.44
N LEU A 66 2.27 -8.31 0.08
CA LEU A 66 2.71 -6.99 -0.40
C LEU A 66 2.05 -6.61 -1.73
N HIS A 67 1.95 -7.55 -2.67
CA HIS A 67 1.25 -7.33 -3.94
C HIS A 67 -0.24 -7.05 -3.72
N LEU A 68 -0.91 -7.85 -2.88
CA LEU A 68 -2.32 -7.64 -2.54
C LEU A 68 -2.55 -6.29 -1.83
N LEU A 69 -1.62 -5.87 -0.98
CA LEU A 69 -1.67 -4.56 -0.35
C LEU A 69 -1.57 -3.45 -1.39
N ALA A 70 -0.62 -3.52 -2.32
CA ALA A 70 -0.47 -2.53 -3.39
C ALA A 70 -1.76 -2.42 -4.21
N ASP A 71 -2.32 -3.55 -4.68
CA ASP A 71 -3.56 -3.60 -5.44
C ASP A 71 -4.73 -2.93 -4.70
N GLN A 72 -4.90 -3.22 -3.40
CA GLN A 72 -5.99 -2.66 -2.60
C GLN A 72 -5.80 -1.15 -2.36
N ILE A 73 -4.57 -0.70 -2.14
CA ILE A 73 -4.26 0.72 -1.96
C ILE A 73 -4.53 1.47 -3.26
N GLU A 74 -4.10 0.95 -4.41
CA GLU A 74 -4.38 1.54 -5.72
C GLU A 74 -5.87 1.58 -6.03
N ALA A 75 -6.60 0.50 -5.74
CA ALA A 75 -8.06 0.45 -5.91
C ALA A 75 -8.81 1.47 -5.03
N HIS A 76 -8.25 1.80 -3.86
CA HIS A 76 -8.77 2.86 -2.99
C HIS A 76 -8.59 4.27 -3.58
N HIS A 77 -7.65 4.43 -4.53
CA HIS A 77 -7.38 5.68 -5.26
C HIS A 77 -7.80 5.60 -6.73
N PRO A 78 -9.11 5.65 -7.04
CA PRO A 78 -9.62 5.56 -8.40
C PRO A 78 -9.21 6.75 -9.31
N GLN A 79 -8.47 7.75 -8.80
CA GLN A 79 -7.92 8.84 -9.61
C GLN A 79 -6.51 8.57 -10.17
N GLY A 80 -5.91 7.40 -9.87
CA GLY A 80 -4.62 6.97 -10.42
C GLY A 80 -4.69 5.74 -11.33
N ILE A 81 -5.77 4.97 -11.29
CA ILE A 81 -5.95 3.81 -12.16
C ILE A 81 -6.33 4.30 -13.56
N ASN A 82 -5.39 4.10 -14.47
CA ASN A 82 -5.55 4.24 -15.90
C ASN A 82 -6.91 3.65 -16.34
N LYS A 83 -7.82 4.52 -16.79
CA LYS A 83 -9.14 4.15 -17.33
C LYS A 83 -9.06 3.39 -18.66
N ASP A 84 -7.87 3.08 -19.17
CA ASP A 84 -7.67 2.49 -20.50
C ASP A 84 -7.65 0.95 -20.53
N LEU A 85 -8.30 0.28 -19.56
CA LEU A 85 -8.65 -1.14 -19.68
C LEU A 85 -10.16 -1.37 -19.47
N GLU A 86 -10.96 -0.72 -20.30
CA GLU A 86 -12.28 -1.27 -20.66
C GLU A 86 -12.12 -2.07 -21.96
N LEU A 87 -12.24 -3.40 -21.86
CA LEU A 87 -12.40 -4.33 -22.98
C LEU A 87 -13.87 -4.36 -23.45
#